data_AF-A0A382UT71-F1
#
_entry.id   AF-A0A382UT71-F1
#
_cell.length_a   1.000
_cell.length_b   1.000
_cell.length_c   1.000
_cell.angle_alpha   90.00
_cell.angle_beta   90.00
_cell.angle_gamma   90.00
#
_symmetry.space_group_name_H-M   'P 1'
#
loop_
_entity.id
_entity.type
_entity.pdbx_description
1 polymer ?
#
loop_
_entity_poly.entity_id
_entity_poly.type
_entity_poly.pdbx_seq_one_letter_code
_entity_poly.pdbx_strand_id
1 'polypeptide(L)'
;MPCNCEELESRERDAMAPYAQFSVDSRGRNVPEPRPEWRTQYQRDRDRIIHSRAFRRLDCKTQVFLSGSGDHLRTRLTHTMEVAAIARNIARALRLNEDLTEAVALGHDLGHPPFGHSGEQALDNLMRDHGGFEHNRQSRRVVELLEHKYPAFPG
;
A
#
# COMPACT_ATOMS: atom_id res chain seq x y z
N MET A 1 26.16 -6.96 14.69
CA MET A 1 25.89 -5.51 14.52
C MET A 1 24.56 -5.37 13.77
N PRO A 2 23.76 -4.32 14.04
CA PRO A 2 22.53 -4.07 13.29
C PRO A 2 22.83 -3.80 11.82
N CYS A 3 21.98 -4.31 10.94
CA CYS A 3 22.15 -4.13 9.50
C CYS A 3 21.66 -2.73 9.09
N ASN A 4 22.50 -1.95 8.42
CA ASN A 4 22.13 -0.60 7.97
C ASN A 4 21.44 -0.63 6.59
N CYS A 5 20.92 0.52 6.16
CA CYS A 5 20.20 0.68 4.88
C CYS A 5 21.05 0.28 3.66
N GLU A 6 22.34 0.64 3.64
CA GLU A 6 23.24 0.33 2.53
C GLU A 6 23.54 -1.17 2.44
N GLU A 7 23.72 -1.83 3.59
CA GLU A 7 23.89 -3.27 3.65
C GLU A 7 22.62 -4.01 3.21
N LEU A 8 21.43 -3.50 3.54
CA LEU A 8 20.16 -4.07 3.04
C LEU A 8 20.07 -3.96 1.52
N GLU A 9 20.33 -2.78 0.96
CA GLU A 9 20.32 -2.57 -0.50
C GLU A 9 21.38 -3.40 -1.24
N SER A 10 22.56 -3.60 -0.63
CA SER A 10 23.57 -4.51 -1.18
C SER A 10 23.06 -5.95 -1.25
N ARG A 11 22.39 -6.42 -0.19
CA ARG A 11 21.78 -7.76 -0.18
C ARG A 11 20.68 -7.91 -1.23
N GLU A 12 19.93 -6.85 -1.52
CA GLU A 12 18.96 -6.87 -2.62
C GLU A 12 19.66 -7.17 -3.95
N ARG A 13 20.78 -6.50 -4.25
CA ARG A 13 21.57 -6.70 -5.48
C ARG A 13 22.08 -8.13 -5.62
N ASP A 14 22.52 -8.73 -4.52
CA ASP A 14 23.05 -10.10 -4.53
C ASP A 14 21.93 -11.15 -4.66
N ALA A 15 20.78 -10.91 -4.03
CA ALA A 15 19.73 -11.91 -3.85
C ALA A 15 18.59 -11.84 -4.87
N MET A 16 18.31 -10.71 -5.51
CA MET A 16 17.18 -10.55 -6.43
C MET A 16 17.53 -10.89 -7.88
N ALA A 17 16.51 -11.06 -8.73
CA ALA A 17 16.67 -11.25 -10.16
C ALA A 17 17.10 -9.95 -10.85
N PRO A 18 17.80 -10.00 -12.00
CA PRO A 18 18.24 -8.81 -12.73
C PRO A 18 17.09 -7.89 -13.20
N TYR A 19 15.88 -8.43 -13.34
CA TYR A 19 14.68 -7.69 -13.72
C TYR A 19 13.89 -7.13 -12.53
N ALA A 20 14.33 -7.40 -11.29
CA ALA A 20 13.68 -6.87 -10.10
C ALA A 20 13.92 -5.36 -9.97
N GLN A 21 12.98 -4.65 -9.36
CA GLN A 21 13.18 -3.26 -8.94
C GLN A 21 13.97 -3.23 -7.64
N PHE A 22 15.13 -2.57 -7.63
CA PHE A 22 15.95 -2.40 -6.43
C PHE A 22 15.58 -1.12 -5.68
N SER A 23 15.69 -1.14 -4.34
CA SER A 23 15.41 0.01 -3.47
C SER A 23 16.34 1.20 -3.77
N VAL A 24 17.60 0.91 -4.10
CA VAL A 24 18.62 1.90 -4.47
C VAL A 24 18.31 2.62 -5.79
N ASP A 25 17.59 1.97 -6.69
CA ASP A 25 17.20 2.51 -8.01
C ASP A 25 15.82 3.20 -7.97
N SER A 26 15.31 3.47 -6.77
CA SER A 26 14.08 4.25 -6.60
C SER A 26 14.24 5.66 -7.16
N ARG A 27 13.19 6.16 -7.81
CA ARG A 27 13.13 7.56 -8.28
C ARG A 27 12.99 8.57 -7.14
N GLY A 28 12.90 8.10 -5.90
CA GLY A 28 12.75 8.94 -4.72
C GLY A 28 11.30 9.38 -4.47
N ARG A 29 11.14 10.50 -3.77
CA ARG A 29 9.86 11.03 -3.29
C ARG A 29 9.69 12.46 -3.78
N ASN A 30 8.43 12.89 -3.93
CA ASN A 30 8.11 14.28 -4.32
C ASN A 30 8.63 15.30 -3.31
N VAL A 31 8.58 14.96 -2.02
CA VAL A 31 9.18 15.76 -0.94
C VAL A 31 10.49 15.10 -0.52
N PRO A 32 11.63 15.81 -0.60
CA PRO A 32 12.90 15.29 -0.14
C PRO A 32 12.86 14.95 1.36
N GLU A 33 13.35 13.78 1.70
CA GLU A 33 13.46 13.33 3.08
C GLU A 33 14.84 12.72 3.32
N PRO A 34 15.38 12.81 4.55
CA PRO A 34 16.62 12.13 4.89
C PRO A 34 16.53 10.63 4.60
N ARG A 35 17.64 10.07 4.13
CA ARG A 35 17.74 8.64 3.87
C ARG A 35 17.50 7.88 5.19
N PRO A 36 16.67 6.81 5.17
CA PRO A 36 16.49 5.98 6.35
C PRO A 36 17.80 5.26 6.72
N GLU A 37 18.05 5.10 8.03
CA GLU A 37 19.29 4.51 8.56
C GLU A 37 19.23 2.97 8.62
N TRP A 38 18.07 2.42 9.03
CA TRP A 38 17.92 0.98 9.38
C TRP A 38 16.91 0.22 8.50
N ARG A 39 16.45 0.84 7.42
CA ARG A 39 15.43 0.26 6.52
C ARG A 39 15.57 0.82 5.11
N THR A 40 15.10 0.07 4.11
CA THR A 40 15.06 0.55 2.72
C THR A 40 13.93 1.56 2.48
N GLN A 41 13.92 2.20 1.30
CA GLN A 41 12.84 3.12 0.92
C GLN A 41 11.48 2.41 0.86
N TYR A 42 11.42 1.17 0.35
CA TYR A 42 10.16 0.42 0.26
C TYR A 42 9.69 -0.11 1.61
N GLN A 43 10.60 -0.45 2.52
CA GLN A 43 10.24 -0.74 3.91
C GLN A 43 9.64 0.48 4.60
N ARG A 44 10.19 1.68 4.35
CA ARG A 44 9.58 2.94 4.84
C ARG A 44 8.17 3.15 4.29
N ASP A 45 7.93 2.85 3.00
CA ASP A 45 6.60 2.95 2.39
C ASP A 45 5.61 1.99 3.02
N ARG A 46 5.99 0.72 3.15
CA ARG A 46 5.18 -0.29 3.82
C ARG A 46 4.76 0.17 5.22
N ASP A 47 5.73 0.60 6.03
CA ASP A 47 5.47 1.01 7.41
C ASP A 47 4.52 2.22 7.46
N ARG A 48 4.64 3.16 6.52
CA ARG A 48 3.74 4.32 6.41
C ARG A 48 2.31 3.89 6.11
N ILE A 49 2.14 3.01 5.13
CA ILE A 49 0.84 2.49 4.71
C ILE A 49 0.15 1.80 5.88
N ILE A 50 0.83 0.86 6.55
CA ILE A 50 0.29 0.10 7.69
C ILE A 50 -0.22 1.04 8.79
N HIS A 51 0.53 2.11 9.08
CA HIS A 51 0.18 3.03 10.15
C HIS A 51 -0.71 4.22 9.71
N SER A 52 -1.20 4.24 8.48
CA SER A 52 -2.13 5.27 7.98
C SER A 52 -3.51 5.13 8.64
N ARG A 53 -4.32 6.19 8.59
CA ARG A 53 -5.71 6.11 9.06
C ARG A 53 -6.56 5.34 8.06
N ALA A 54 -6.31 5.50 6.76
CA ALA A 54 -6.99 4.78 5.70
C ALA A 54 -6.83 3.26 5.81
N PHE A 55 -5.62 2.76 6.09
CA PHE A 55 -5.38 1.33 6.29
C PHE A 55 -6.14 0.78 7.50
N ARG A 56 -6.14 1.50 8.63
CA ARG A 56 -6.94 1.12 9.82
C ARG A 56 -8.44 1.06 9.52
N ARG A 57 -8.96 1.95 8.67
CA ARG A 57 -10.38 1.94 8.28
C ARG A 57 -10.76 0.73 7.42
N LEU A 58 -9.80 -0.01 6.83
CA LEU A 58 -10.11 -1.22 6.09
C LEU A 58 -10.72 -2.32 6.97
N ASP A 59 -10.45 -2.29 8.28
CA ASP A 59 -11.03 -3.24 9.25
C ASP A 59 -12.55 -3.10 9.32
N CYS A 60 -13.05 -1.86 9.29
CA CYS A 60 -14.49 -1.58 9.34
C CYS A 60 -15.14 -1.49 7.95
N LYS A 61 -14.40 -1.76 6.87
CA LYS A 61 -14.95 -1.81 5.51
C LYS A 61 -15.11 -3.26 5.10
N THR A 62 -16.33 -3.63 4.75
CA THR A 62 -16.59 -5.00 4.35
C THR A 62 -16.22 -5.26 2.90
N GLN A 63 -15.93 -6.53 2.62
CA GLN A 63 -15.79 -7.05 1.27
C GLN A 63 -16.98 -7.97 1.00
N VAL A 64 -17.90 -7.50 0.16
CA VAL A 64 -19.08 -8.25 -0.33
C VAL A 64 -20.25 -8.36 0.64
N PHE A 65 -20.06 -8.62 1.95
CA PHE A 65 -21.16 -8.82 2.91
C PHE A 65 -21.21 -7.74 4.00
N LEU A 66 -22.37 -7.42 4.58
CA LEU A 66 -22.45 -6.47 5.71
C LEU A 66 -21.93 -7.11 7.00
N SER A 67 -21.15 -6.36 7.79
CA SER A 67 -20.60 -6.81 9.06
C SER A 67 -21.73 -7.19 10.02
N GLY A 68 -21.69 -8.40 10.58
CA GLY A 68 -22.74 -8.93 11.47
C GLY A 68 -23.65 -9.99 10.85
N SER A 69 -23.41 -10.40 9.60
CA SER A 69 -24.18 -11.48 8.94
C SER A 69 -23.50 -12.87 8.96
N GLY A 70 -22.36 -13.00 9.65
CA GLY A 70 -21.65 -14.26 9.86
C GLY A 70 -20.27 -14.09 10.50
N ASP A 71 -19.78 -15.10 11.21
CA ASP A 71 -18.60 -15.03 12.09
C ASP A 71 -17.25 -14.94 11.34
N HIS A 72 -17.23 -15.24 10.04
CA HIS A 72 -16.01 -15.34 9.23
C HIS A 72 -16.06 -14.50 7.95
N LEU A 73 -16.86 -13.44 7.95
CA LEU A 73 -16.93 -12.54 6.81
C LEU A 73 -15.63 -11.74 6.66
N ARG A 74 -15.09 -11.71 5.44
CA ARG A 74 -13.88 -10.95 5.13
C ARG A 74 -14.14 -9.45 5.20
N THR A 75 -13.25 -8.74 5.89
CA THR A 75 -13.11 -7.29 5.79
C THR A 75 -12.13 -6.99 4.66
N ARG A 76 -12.07 -5.73 4.23
CA ARG A 76 -11.04 -5.31 3.28
C ARG A 76 -9.65 -5.43 3.88
N LEU A 77 -9.52 -5.30 5.20
CA LEU A 77 -8.26 -5.52 5.88
C LEU A 77 -7.81 -6.99 5.74
N THR A 78 -8.69 -7.95 6.05
CA THR A 78 -8.30 -9.38 5.96
C THR A 78 -7.97 -9.78 4.52
N HIS A 79 -8.73 -9.30 3.54
CA HIS A 79 -8.40 -9.48 2.13
C HIS A 79 -7.06 -8.85 1.75
N THR A 80 -6.80 -7.61 2.15
CA THR A 80 -5.54 -6.92 1.86
C THR A 80 -4.34 -7.68 2.44
N MET A 81 -4.50 -8.27 3.63
CA MET A 81 -3.49 -9.13 4.24
C MET A 81 -3.28 -10.44 3.47
N GLU A 82 -4.36 -11.09 3.01
CA GLU A 82 -4.28 -12.29 2.16
C GLU A 82 -3.58 -11.99 0.81
N VAL A 83 -3.94 -10.88 0.16
CA VAL A 83 -3.30 -10.41 -1.08
C VAL A 83 -1.82 -10.14 -0.85
N ALA A 84 -1.45 -9.45 0.22
CA ALA A 84 -0.05 -9.21 0.56
C ALA A 84 0.73 -10.51 0.76
N ALA A 85 0.17 -11.48 1.48
CA ALA A 85 0.81 -12.78 1.69
C ALA A 85 1.04 -13.55 0.37
N ILE A 86 0.02 -13.60 -0.49
CA ILE A 86 0.11 -14.26 -1.81
C ILE A 86 1.12 -13.54 -2.71
N ALA A 87 1.04 -12.21 -2.79
CA ALA A 87 1.90 -11.40 -3.63
C ALA A 87 3.37 -11.54 -3.21
N ARG A 88 3.67 -11.56 -1.91
CA ARG A 88 5.02 -11.81 -1.40
C ARG A 88 5.55 -13.19 -1.72
N ASN A 89 4.72 -14.22 -1.62
CA ASN A 89 5.13 -15.58 -1.99
C ASN A 89 5.49 -15.67 -3.48
N ILE A 90 4.71 -15.03 -4.35
CA ILE A 90 5.00 -14.94 -5.79
C ILE A 90 6.30 -14.15 -6.00
N ALA A 91 6.45 -12.98 -5.36
CA ALA A 91 7.66 -12.17 -5.47
C ALA A 91 8.91 -12.94 -5.06
N ARG A 92 8.87 -13.66 -3.93
CA ARG A 92 9.98 -14.50 -3.46
C ARG A 92 10.33 -15.59 -4.45
N ALA A 93 9.34 -16.32 -4.97
CA ALA A 93 9.54 -17.38 -5.96
C ALA A 93 10.21 -16.86 -7.25
N LEU A 94 9.91 -15.62 -7.62
CA LEU A 94 10.45 -14.96 -8.81
C LEU A 94 11.69 -14.10 -8.53
N ARG A 95 12.20 -14.11 -7.28
CA ARG A 95 13.30 -13.25 -6.80
C ARG A 95 13.07 -11.75 -7.08
N LEU A 96 11.83 -11.28 -6.93
CA LEU A 96 11.44 -9.87 -7.00
C LEU A 96 11.58 -9.20 -5.63
N ASN A 97 11.43 -7.87 -5.60
CA ASN A 97 11.47 -7.09 -4.36
C ASN A 97 10.20 -7.32 -3.52
N GLU A 98 10.32 -8.08 -2.43
CA GLU A 98 9.19 -8.38 -1.54
C GLU A 98 8.64 -7.15 -0.82
N ASP A 99 9.50 -6.22 -0.40
CA ASP A 99 9.07 -5.03 0.35
C ASP A 99 8.27 -4.06 -0.53
N LEU A 100 8.69 -3.88 -1.80
CA LEU A 100 7.91 -3.12 -2.79
C LEU A 100 6.57 -3.81 -3.08
N THR A 101 6.60 -5.13 -3.28
CA THR A 101 5.39 -5.91 -3.58
C THR A 101 4.38 -5.81 -2.45
N GLU A 102 4.85 -5.94 -1.21
CA GLU A 102 4.03 -5.80 -0.01
C GLU A 102 3.48 -4.38 0.14
N ALA A 103 4.30 -3.34 -0.06
CA ALA A 103 3.83 -1.97 0.01
C ALA A 103 2.71 -1.69 -1.01
N VAL A 104 2.85 -2.16 -2.25
CA VAL A 104 1.81 -2.03 -3.28
C VAL A 104 0.55 -2.81 -2.88
N ALA A 105 0.69 -4.05 -2.44
CA ALA A 105 -0.43 -4.88 -2.02
C ALA A 105 -1.20 -4.27 -0.85
N LEU A 106 -0.52 -3.72 0.15
CA LEU A 106 -1.17 -3.05 1.29
C LEU A 106 -1.81 -1.72 0.92
N GLY A 107 -1.25 -1.01 -0.07
CA GLY A 107 -1.71 0.30 -0.52
C GLY A 107 -2.84 0.28 -1.55
N HIS A 108 -3.04 -0.84 -2.26
CA HIS A 108 -3.92 -0.87 -3.44
C HIS A 108 -5.38 -0.53 -3.10
N ASP A 109 -5.83 -0.92 -1.91
CA ASP A 109 -7.25 -0.88 -1.54
C ASP A 109 -7.64 0.29 -0.61
N LEU A 110 -6.71 1.20 -0.33
CA LEU A 110 -6.92 2.31 0.61
C LEU A 110 -8.08 3.25 0.21
N GLY A 111 -8.28 3.44 -1.09
CA GLY A 111 -9.22 4.37 -1.68
C GLY A 111 -10.65 3.87 -1.78
N HIS A 112 -10.91 2.60 -1.46
CA HIS A 112 -12.24 2.04 -1.64
C HIS A 112 -13.29 2.73 -0.77
N PRO A 113 -14.45 3.10 -1.34
CA PRO A 113 -15.53 3.71 -0.57
C PRO A 113 -16.27 2.67 0.30
N PRO A 114 -17.15 3.12 1.20
CA PRO A 114 -18.10 2.22 1.86
C PRO A 114 -18.89 1.39 0.85
N PHE A 115 -19.33 0.18 1.23
CA PHE A 115 -20.14 -0.72 0.39
C PHE A 115 -19.47 -1.26 -0.89
N GLY A 116 -18.14 -1.19 -0.98
CA GLY A 116 -17.38 -1.81 -2.06
C GLY A 116 -17.75 -1.31 -3.46
N HIS A 117 -17.88 -2.22 -4.43
CA HIS A 117 -18.14 -1.85 -5.84
C HIS A 117 -19.44 -1.06 -6.01
N SER A 118 -20.48 -1.35 -5.21
CA SER A 118 -21.72 -0.58 -5.26
C SER A 118 -21.51 0.87 -4.83
N GLY A 119 -20.69 1.09 -3.80
CA GLY A 119 -20.32 2.44 -3.38
C GLY A 119 -19.45 3.16 -4.40
N GLU A 120 -18.53 2.44 -5.04
CA GLU A 120 -17.72 2.99 -6.13
C GLU A 120 -18.58 3.42 -7.32
N GLN A 121 -19.46 2.54 -7.80
CA GLN A 121 -20.35 2.84 -8.92
C GLN A 121 -21.31 4.00 -8.59
N ALA A 122 -21.83 4.05 -7.36
CA ALA A 122 -22.66 5.16 -6.91
C ALA A 122 -21.88 6.48 -6.89
N LEU A 123 -20.67 6.50 -6.34
CA LEU A 123 -19.82 7.69 -6.32
C LEU A 123 -19.40 8.13 -7.72
N ASP A 124 -19.03 7.20 -8.60
CA ASP A 124 -18.63 7.53 -9.96
C ASP A 124 -19.80 8.17 -10.74
N ASN A 125 -21.00 7.61 -10.59
CA ASN A 125 -22.21 8.19 -11.17
C ASN A 125 -22.51 9.60 -10.65
N LEU A 126 -22.35 9.84 -9.35
CA LEU A 126 -22.56 11.16 -8.75
C LEU A 126 -21.47 12.17 -9.13
N MET A 127 -20.27 11.69 -9.48
CA MET A 127 -19.10 12.51 -9.78
C MET A 127 -18.82 12.65 -11.28
N ARG A 128 -19.68 12.17 -12.19
CA ARG A 128 -19.43 12.20 -13.64
C ARG A 128 -19.09 13.60 -14.15
N ASP A 129 -19.84 14.61 -13.70
CA ASP A 129 -19.62 16.02 -14.10
C ASP A 129 -18.46 16.69 -13.35
N HIS A 130 -17.77 15.93 -12.48
CA HIS A 130 -16.68 16.37 -11.62
C HIS A 130 -15.40 15.53 -11.77
N GLY A 131 -15.30 14.73 -12.84
CA GLY A 131 -14.10 13.92 -13.16
C GLY A 131 -14.16 12.45 -12.73
N GLY A 132 -15.32 11.98 -12.24
CA GLY A 132 -15.58 10.60 -11.87
C GLY A 132 -14.97 10.16 -10.53
N PHE A 133 -15.15 8.89 -10.20
CA PHE A 133 -14.55 8.24 -9.03
C PHE A 133 -14.04 6.85 -9.41
N GLU A 134 -12.81 6.55 -9.02
CA GLU A 134 -12.20 5.23 -9.22
C GLU A 134 -11.25 4.94 -8.04
N HIS A 135 -11.36 3.74 -7.48
CA HIS A 135 -10.77 3.44 -6.19
C HIS A 135 -9.23 3.46 -6.22
N ASN A 136 -8.57 3.07 -7.33
CA ASN A 136 -7.11 3.10 -7.42
C ASN A 136 -6.58 4.54 -7.46
N ARG A 137 -7.24 5.43 -8.22
CA ARG A 137 -6.96 6.87 -8.19
C ARG A 137 -7.16 7.44 -6.80
N GLN A 138 -8.21 7.01 -6.10
CA GLN A 138 -8.45 7.43 -4.74
C GLN A 138 -7.42 6.85 -3.75
N SER A 139 -6.93 5.61 -3.92
CA SER A 139 -5.86 5.02 -3.11
C SER A 139 -4.59 5.85 -3.20
N ARG A 140 -4.23 6.26 -4.43
CA ARG A 140 -3.10 7.16 -4.66
C ARG A 140 -3.33 8.53 -4.02
N ARG A 141 -4.51 9.14 -4.21
CA ARG A 141 -4.85 10.44 -3.60
C ARG A 141 -4.82 10.38 -2.07
N VAL A 142 -5.19 9.26 -1.47
CA VAL A 142 -5.11 9.06 -0.02
C VAL A 142 -3.68 9.21 0.48
N VAL A 143 -2.73 8.51 -0.13
CA VAL A 143 -1.33 8.50 0.33
C VAL A 143 -0.53 9.73 -0.10
N GLU A 144 -0.91 10.41 -1.19
CA GLU A 144 -0.21 11.60 -1.68
C GLU A 144 -0.76 12.91 -1.09
N LEU A 145 -2.02 12.94 -0.66
CA LEU A 145 -2.71 14.20 -0.36
C LEU A 145 -3.60 14.17 0.89
N LEU A 146 -4.37 13.10 1.14
CA LEU A 146 -5.42 13.14 2.17
C LEU A 146 -4.92 12.71 3.56
N GLU A 147 -3.96 11.80 3.63
CA GLU A 147 -3.26 11.54 4.89
C GLU A 147 -2.45 12.79 5.29
N HIS A 148 -2.51 13.13 6.57
CA HIS A 148 -1.80 14.29 7.12
C HIS A 148 -1.10 13.85 8.39
N LYS A 149 -0.06 13.04 8.22
CA LYS A 149 0.68 12.45 9.33
C LYS A 149 1.98 13.19 9.61
N TYR A 150 2.51 13.88 8.60
CA TYR A 150 3.74 14.65 8.70
C TYR A 150 3.44 16.16 8.78
N PRO A 151 4.13 16.92 9.64
CA PRO A 151 3.87 18.35 9.80
C PRO A 151 4.32 19.18 8.59
N ALA A 152 5.29 18.67 7.81
CA ALA A 152 5.93 19.41 6.73
C ALA A 152 5.27 19.21 5.36
N PHE A 153 4.45 18.17 5.17
CA PHE A 153 3.84 17.86 3.89
C PHE A 153 2.62 16.91 4.05
N PRO A 154 1.65 16.95 3.12
CA PRO A 154 0.58 15.97 3.06
C PRO A 154 1.12 14.58 2.63
N GLY A 155 0.62 13.53 3.26
CA GLY A 155 1.11 12.16 3.21
C GLY A 155 1.22 11.51 4.59
#